data_AF-A0A7R9UIS4-F1
#
_entry.id   AF-A0A7R9UIS4-F1
#
_cell.length_a   1.000
_cell.length_b   1.000
_cell.length_c   1.000
_cell.angle_alpha   90.00
_cell.angle_beta   90.00
_cell.angle_gamma   90.00
#
_symmetry.space_group_name_H-M   'P 1'
#
loop_
_entity.id
_entity.type
_entity.pdbx_description
1 polymer ?
#
loop_
_entity_poly.entity_id
_entity_poly.type
_entity_poly.pdbx_seq_one_letter_code
_entity_poly.pdbx_strand_id
1 'polypeptide(L)'
;RQDADTDLAAARVCYEHLRRLFAELDECRAFELLRNSHDRGNYLLTKHARVIAMTCTHASLKRAELLSLDFQYDNLLMEEAAQVLEVETFVPLVLQRPDPATGRSRLQRVVLIGDHHQLPPVVKNAAFQKYSRLDQSLFSRLVRLGVPTTTLDLQGRARAQLADLYRW
;
A
#
# COMPACT_ATOMS: atom_id res chain seq x y z
N ARG A 1 -29.88 3.32 -39.77
CA ARG A 1 -30.15 2.72 -38.44
C ARG A 1 -28.84 2.41 -37.71
N GLN A 2 -27.91 1.64 -38.29
CA GLN A 2 -26.55 1.48 -37.73
C GLN A 2 -25.82 2.81 -37.46
N ASP A 3 -25.95 3.78 -38.36
CA ASP A 3 -25.30 5.10 -38.24
C ASP A 3 -25.76 5.91 -37.00
N ALA A 4 -27.04 5.80 -36.63
CA ALA A 4 -27.60 6.52 -35.49
C ALA A 4 -27.14 5.93 -34.14
N ASP A 5 -26.94 4.62 -34.07
CA ASP A 5 -26.44 3.95 -32.86
C ASP A 5 -24.95 4.27 -32.64
N THR A 6 -24.17 4.35 -33.72
CA THR A 6 -22.76 4.80 -33.67
C THR A 6 -22.63 6.26 -33.27
N ASP A 7 -23.47 7.15 -33.84
CA ASP A 7 -23.48 8.56 -33.47
C ASP A 7 -23.90 8.77 -32.00
N LEU A 8 -24.89 8.01 -31.53
CA LEU A 8 -25.30 8.04 -30.12
C LEU A 8 -24.19 7.54 -29.19
N ALA A 9 -23.46 6.50 -29.57
CA ALA A 9 -22.32 6.03 -28.80
C ALA A 9 -21.20 7.09 -28.75
N ALA A 10 -20.88 7.72 -29.88
CA ALA A 10 -19.91 8.82 -29.94
C ALA A 10 -20.34 10.00 -29.07
N ALA A 11 -21.61 10.41 -29.14
CA ALA A 11 -22.17 11.48 -28.32
C ALA A 11 -22.08 11.17 -26.81
N ARG A 12 -22.33 9.91 -26.40
CA ARG A 12 -22.16 9.49 -25.00
C ARG A 12 -20.72 9.60 -24.53
N VAL A 13 -19.75 9.19 -25.35
CA VAL A 13 -18.32 9.34 -25.03
C VAL A 13 -17.95 10.81 -24.87
N CYS A 14 -18.40 11.68 -25.78
CA CYS A 14 -18.18 13.13 -25.66
C CYS A 14 -18.81 13.70 -24.39
N TYR A 15 -20.03 13.28 -24.04
CA TYR A 15 -20.69 13.71 -22.81
C TYR A 15 -19.95 13.23 -21.55
N GLU A 16 -19.51 11.97 -21.52
CA GLU A 16 -18.68 11.46 -20.42
C GLU A 16 -17.36 12.22 -20.31
N HIS A 17 -16.75 12.59 -21.43
CA HIS A 17 -15.54 13.39 -21.43
C HIS A 17 -15.78 14.78 -20.81
N LEU A 18 -16.83 15.49 -21.21
CA LEU A 18 -17.22 16.76 -20.58
C LEU A 18 -17.49 16.59 -19.09
N ARG A 19 -18.20 15.51 -18.71
CA ARG A 19 -18.50 15.24 -17.30
C ARG A 19 -17.23 15.00 -16.48
N ARG A 20 -16.24 14.29 -17.04
CA ARG A 20 -14.93 14.08 -16.41
C ARG A 20 -14.17 15.39 -16.24
N LEU A 21 -14.16 16.26 -17.26
CA LEU A 21 -13.53 17.59 -17.16
C LEU A 21 -14.11 18.41 -16.01
N PHE A 22 -15.43 18.47 -15.87
CA PHE A 22 -16.05 19.20 -14.75
C PHE A 22 -15.83 18.53 -13.40
N ALA A 23 -15.76 17.20 -13.34
CA ALA A 23 -15.43 16.48 -12.12
C ALA A 23 -13.99 16.78 -11.66
N GLU A 24 -13.02 16.79 -12.60
CA GLU A 24 -11.62 17.15 -12.31
C GLU A 24 -11.50 18.60 -11.82
N LEU A 25 -12.23 19.54 -12.44
CA LEU A 25 -12.28 20.93 -11.98
C LEU A 25 -12.86 21.06 -10.57
N ASP A 26 -13.91 20.31 -10.23
CA ASP A 26 -14.49 20.32 -8.89
C ASP A 26 -13.52 19.74 -7.84
N GLU A 27 -12.79 18.67 -8.18
CA GLU A 27 -11.70 18.13 -7.35
C GLU A 27 -10.58 19.17 -7.12
N CYS A 28 -10.30 20.00 -8.13
CA CYS A 28 -9.27 21.04 -8.06
C CYS A 28 -9.66 22.26 -7.20
N ARG A 29 -10.96 22.47 -6.96
CA ARG A 29 -11.48 23.63 -6.22
C ARG A 29 -10.89 23.77 -4.81
N ALA A 30 -10.58 22.65 -4.16
CA ALA A 30 -9.93 22.66 -2.85
C ALA A 30 -8.58 23.39 -2.87
N PHE A 31 -7.82 23.34 -3.97
CA PHE A 31 -6.52 24.00 -4.09
C PHE A 31 -6.62 25.51 -4.27
N GLU A 32 -7.77 26.03 -4.71
CA GLU A 32 -8.03 27.47 -4.76
C GLU A 32 -8.26 28.04 -3.33
N LEU A 33 -8.90 27.23 -2.47
CA LEU A 33 -9.19 27.59 -1.08
C LEU A 33 -7.96 27.44 -0.18
N LEU A 34 -7.20 26.36 -0.36
CA LEU A 34 -6.02 26.05 0.43
C LEU A 34 -4.81 26.83 -0.09
N ARG A 35 -4.27 27.74 0.73
CA ARG A 35 -3.20 28.66 0.31
C ARG A 35 -1.79 28.11 0.51
N ASN A 36 -1.57 27.28 1.53
CA ASN A 36 -0.25 26.75 1.86
C ASN A 36 -0.03 25.37 1.23
N SER A 37 1.23 25.04 0.91
CA SER A 37 1.55 23.74 0.32
C SER A 37 1.29 22.58 1.28
N HIS A 38 1.37 22.84 2.58
CA HIS A 38 1.13 21.85 3.63
C HIS A 38 -0.32 21.36 3.63
N ASP A 39 -1.31 22.26 3.68
CA ASP A 39 -2.71 21.85 3.76
C ASP A 39 -3.19 21.27 2.43
N ARG A 40 -2.62 21.74 1.30
CA ARG A 40 -2.80 21.09 -0.01
C ARG A 40 -2.31 19.64 0.00
N GLY A 41 -1.15 19.38 0.60
CA GLY A 41 -0.60 18.04 0.78
C GLY A 41 -1.50 17.17 1.65
N ASN A 42 -2.01 17.71 2.76
CA ASN A 42 -2.93 16.99 3.66
C ASN A 42 -4.27 16.68 3.00
N TYR A 43 -4.81 17.61 2.21
CA TYR A 43 -6.02 17.39 1.42
C TYR A 43 -5.82 16.26 0.40
N LEU A 44 -4.70 16.29 -0.33
CA LEU A 44 -4.34 15.21 -1.24
C LEU A 44 -4.29 13.87 -0.51
N LEU A 45 -3.59 13.82 0.62
CA LEU A 45 -3.39 12.59 1.38
C LEU A 45 -4.68 12.01 1.98
N THR A 46 -5.60 12.85 2.43
CA THR A 46 -6.79 12.41 3.18
C THR A 46 -8.05 12.29 2.34
N LYS A 47 -8.16 13.06 1.25
CA LYS A 47 -9.41 13.17 0.47
C LYS A 47 -9.26 12.77 -0.99
N HIS A 48 -8.15 13.10 -1.64
CA HIS A 48 -8.03 12.96 -3.08
C HIS A 48 -7.29 11.69 -3.52
N ALA A 49 -6.17 11.37 -2.87
CA ALA A 49 -5.29 10.29 -3.27
C ALA A 49 -5.97 8.94 -3.02
N ARG A 50 -6.09 8.14 -4.09
CA ARG A 50 -6.63 6.78 -4.03
C ARG A 50 -5.55 5.73 -3.76
N VAL A 51 -4.31 6.03 -4.12
CA VAL A 51 -3.13 5.19 -3.90
C VAL A 51 -2.08 6.04 -3.22
N ILE A 52 -1.60 5.59 -2.08
CA ILE A 52 -0.62 6.29 -1.26
C ILE A 52 0.50 5.30 -0.99
N ALA A 53 1.72 5.69 -1.37
CA ALA A 53 2.91 4.89 -1.18
C ALA A 53 3.86 5.59 -0.20
N MET A 54 4.41 4.82 0.73
CA MET A 54 5.42 5.28 1.68
C MET A 54 6.26 4.09 2.15
N THR A 55 7.46 4.34 2.64
CA THR A 55 8.27 3.29 3.28
C THR A 55 7.73 2.97 4.67
N CYS A 56 7.98 1.76 5.18
CA CYS A 56 7.57 1.36 6.53
C CYS A 56 8.20 2.25 7.62
N THR A 57 9.43 2.71 7.37
CA THR A 57 10.13 3.68 8.23
C THR A 57 9.41 5.02 8.26
N HIS A 58 8.96 5.53 7.11
CA HIS A 58 8.24 6.79 7.02
C HIS A 58 6.84 6.69 7.67
N ALA A 59 6.14 5.57 7.44
CA ALA A 59 4.89 5.23 8.13
C ALA A 59 5.06 5.31 9.66
N SER A 60 6.15 4.75 10.18
CA SER A 60 6.47 4.78 11.61
C SER A 60 6.73 6.18 12.14
N LEU A 61 7.52 6.98 11.42
CA LEU A 61 7.85 8.36 11.79
C LEU A 61 6.63 9.28 11.73
N LYS A 62 5.76 9.11 10.73
CA LYS A 62 4.59 9.97 10.49
C LYS A 62 3.30 9.49 11.14
N ARG A 63 3.34 8.38 11.89
CA ARG A 63 2.15 7.79 12.52
C ARG A 63 1.29 8.80 13.28
N ALA A 64 1.90 9.63 14.14
CA ALA A 64 1.15 10.59 14.95
C ALA A 64 0.44 11.66 14.09
N GLU A 65 1.11 12.13 13.04
CA GLU A 65 0.58 13.11 12.10
C GLU A 65 -0.56 12.51 11.27
N LEU A 66 -0.37 11.31 10.71
CA LEU A 66 -1.41 10.59 9.96
C LEU A 66 -2.68 10.34 10.81
N LEU A 67 -2.51 9.96 12.08
CA LEU A 67 -3.62 9.77 13.01
C LEU A 67 -4.30 11.09 13.45
N SER A 68 -3.60 12.22 13.35
CA SER A 68 -4.17 13.55 13.61
C SER A 68 -4.97 14.07 12.42
N LEU A 69 -4.60 13.66 11.21
CA LEU A 69 -5.27 13.98 9.95
C LEU A 69 -6.48 13.08 9.65
N ASP A 70 -6.78 12.13 10.55
CA ASP A 70 -7.78 11.08 10.34
C ASP A 70 -7.55 10.35 9.01
N PHE A 71 -6.31 9.91 8.79
CA PHE A 71 -5.94 9.11 7.64
C PHE A 71 -6.66 7.75 7.67
N GLN A 72 -7.31 7.38 6.57
CA GLN A 72 -8.16 6.20 6.45
C GLN A 72 -7.86 5.46 5.14
N TYR A 73 -7.81 4.13 5.18
CA TYR A 73 -7.54 3.27 4.03
C TYR A 73 -8.16 1.88 4.21
N ASP A 74 -8.67 1.33 3.12
CA ASP A 74 -9.34 0.01 3.11
C ASP A 74 -8.37 -1.14 2.81
N ASN A 75 -7.27 -0.89 2.10
CA ASN A 75 -6.36 -1.94 1.63
C ASN A 75 -4.91 -1.54 1.89
N LEU A 76 -4.11 -2.49 2.37
CA LEU A 76 -2.66 -2.35 2.53
C LEU A 76 -1.94 -3.36 1.64
N LEU A 77 -0.97 -2.88 0.88
CA LEU A 77 -0.02 -3.70 0.12
C LEU A 77 1.39 -3.37 0.61
N MET A 78 2.17 -4.39 0.95
CA MET A 78 3.55 -4.26 1.38
C MET A 78 4.45 -5.12 0.49
N GLU A 79 5.44 -4.49 -0.14
CA GLU A 79 6.55 -5.18 -0.81
C GLU A 79 7.72 -5.36 0.15
N GLU A 80 8.63 -6.29 -0.19
CA GLU A 80 9.80 -6.63 0.63
C GLU A 80 9.44 -7.04 2.07
N ALA A 81 8.24 -7.60 2.28
CA ALA A 81 7.69 -7.85 3.62
C ALA A 81 8.55 -8.79 4.47
N ALA A 82 9.38 -9.63 3.84
CA ALA A 82 10.33 -10.50 4.53
C ALA A 82 11.54 -9.76 5.14
N GLN A 83 11.89 -8.58 4.60
CA GLN A 83 13.03 -7.75 5.00
C GLN A 83 12.67 -6.65 6.01
N VAL A 84 11.38 -6.49 6.33
CA VAL A 84 10.90 -5.48 7.28
C VAL A 84 10.77 -6.08 8.68
N LEU A 85 11.19 -5.35 9.71
CA LEU A 85 11.02 -5.79 11.10
C LEU A 85 9.54 -6.01 11.42
N GLU A 86 9.24 -6.96 12.30
CA GLU A 86 7.86 -7.28 12.66
C GLU A 86 7.10 -6.05 13.20
N VAL A 87 7.74 -5.23 14.04
CA VAL A 87 7.14 -4.00 14.57
C VAL A 87 6.86 -2.97 13.47
N GLU A 88 7.76 -2.81 12.51
CA GLU A 88 7.60 -1.89 11.39
C GLU A 88 6.54 -2.36 10.40
N THR A 89 6.33 -3.68 10.29
CA THR A 89 5.22 -4.26 9.53
C THR A 89 3.88 -4.04 10.24
N PHE A 90 3.88 -4.01 11.58
CA PHE A 90 2.66 -3.82 12.35
C PHE A 90 2.13 -2.39 12.29
N VAL A 91 3.01 -1.39 12.31
CA VAL A 91 2.61 0.03 12.26
C VAL A 91 1.61 0.34 11.13
N PRO A 92 1.87 0.01 9.84
CA PRO A 92 0.94 0.27 8.75
C PRO A 92 -0.35 -0.55 8.80
N LEU A 93 -0.52 -1.51 9.71
CA LEU A 93 -1.81 -2.16 9.95
C LEU A 93 -2.71 -1.32 10.87
N VAL A 94 -2.12 -0.39 11.63
CA VAL A 94 -2.79 0.43 12.67
C VAL A 94 -2.53 1.92 12.49
N LEU A 95 -2.35 2.38 11.24
CA LEU A 95 -2.17 3.80 10.89
C LEU A 95 -3.48 4.60 10.80
N GLN A 96 -4.61 3.97 11.09
CA GLN A 96 -5.93 4.61 11.10
C GLN A 96 -6.64 4.32 12.42
N ARG A 97 -7.50 5.25 12.84
CA ARG A 97 -8.33 5.04 14.03
C ARG A 97 -9.49 4.10 13.67
N PRO A 98 -9.91 3.21 14.59
CA PRO A 98 -11.14 2.45 14.41
C PRO A 98 -12.34 3.38 14.24
N ASP A 99 -13.36 2.89 13.53
CA ASP A 99 -14.63 3.58 13.39
C ASP A 99 -15.22 3.87 14.80
N PRO A 100 -15.53 5.14 15.14
CA PRO A 100 -16.02 5.49 16.48
C PRO A 100 -17.35 4.84 16.87
N ALA A 101 -18.20 4.51 15.89
CA ALA A 101 -19.52 3.93 16.11
C ALA A 101 -19.45 2.40 16.30
N THR A 102 -18.55 1.72 15.59
CA THR A 102 -18.45 0.25 15.60
C THR A 102 -17.24 -0.29 16.36
N GLY A 103 -16.23 0.54 16.62
CA GLY A 103 -14.94 0.17 17.20
C GLY A 103 -14.07 -0.70 16.30
N ARG A 104 -14.47 -0.93 15.04
CA ARG A 104 -13.76 -1.83 14.10
C ARG A 104 -12.77 -1.07 13.23
N SER A 105 -11.68 -1.75 12.84
CA SER A 105 -10.75 -1.24 11.84
C SER A 105 -11.44 -1.20 10.47
N ARG A 106 -11.19 -0.14 9.70
CA ARG A 106 -11.63 -0.01 8.31
C ARG A 106 -10.88 -0.95 7.36
N LEU A 107 -9.70 -1.43 7.77
CA LEU A 107 -8.83 -2.28 6.96
C LEU A 107 -9.53 -3.58 6.53
N GLN A 108 -9.69 -3.78 5.23
CA GLN A 108 -10.38 -4.93 4.62
C GLN A 108 -9.41 -5.94 4.04
N ARG A 109 -8.31 -5.49 3.44
CA ARG A 109 -7.32 -6.36 2.78
C ARG A 109 -5.90 -6.00 3.18
N VAL A 110 -5.10 -7.03 3.41
CA VAL A 110 -3.66 -6.94 3.65
C VAL A 110 -2.98 -7.90 2.69
N VAL A 111 -2.11 -7.36 1.82
CA VAL A 111 -1.31 -8.12 0.87
C VAL A 111 0.14 -7.93 1.24
N LEU A 112 0.80 -9.02 1.65
CA LEU A 112 2.23 -9.01 1.96
C LEU A 112 2.97 -9.77 0.86
N ILE A 113 3.88 -9.09 0.18
CA ILE A 113 4.72 -9.63 -0.89
C ILE A 113 6.15 -9.61 -0.36
N GLY A 114 6.80 -10.77 -0.34
CA GLY A 114 8.16 -10.90 0.16
C GLY A 114 8.73 -12.29 -0.10
N ASP A 115 10.02 -12.44 0.15
CA ASP A 115 10.73 -13.70 0.01
C ASP A 115 11.45 -14.04 1.32
N HIS A 116 10.94 -15.06 2.01
CA HIS A 116 11.47 -15.52 3.29
C HIS A 116 12.70 -16.44 3.14
N HIS A 117 13.08 -16.79 1.91
CA HIS A 117 14.35 -17.47 1.60
C HIS A 117 15.50 -16.50 1.32
N GLN A 118 15.22 -15.20 1.22
CA GLN A 118 16.23 -14.14 1.07
C GLN A 118 16.67 -13.56 2.43
N LEU A 119 17.43 -12.46 2.39
CA LEU A 119 17.94 -11.80 3.58
C LEU A 119 16.81 -11.39 4.54
N PRO A 120 16.97 -11.60 5.86
CA PRO A 120 16.05 -11.10 6.87
C PRO A 120 16.26 -9.59 7.13
N PRO A 121 15.41 -8.94 7.95
CA PRO A 121 15.64 -7.59 8.44
C PRO A 121 17.00 -7.46 9.15
N VAL A 122 17.68 -6.33 8.93
CA VAL A 122 19.01 -6.09 9.49
C VAL A 122 18.92 -5.68 10.96
N VAL A 123 19.44 -6.53 11.85
CA VAL A 123 19.59 -6.25 13.29
C VAL A 123 21.04 -5.94 13.62
N LYS A 124 21.33 -4.71 14.05
CA LYS A 124 22.71 -4.26 14.31
C LYS A 124 23.43 -5.04 15.40
N ASN A 125 22.70 -5.43 16.44
CA ASN A 125 23.28 -6.17 17.57
C ASN A 125 22.98 -7.66 17.42
N ALA A 126 24.03 -8.45 17.18
CA ALA A 126 23.96 -9.89 17.02
C ALA A 126 23.33 -10.62 18.23
N ALA A 127 23.40 -10.04 19.45
CA ALA A 127 22.74 -10.64 20.61
C ALA A 127 21.21 -10.64 20.48
N PHE A 128 20.60 -9.54 20.00
CA PHE A 128 19.15 -9.48 19.79
C PHE A 128 18.70 -10.39 18.65
N GLN A 129 19.54 -10.54 17.62
CA GLN A 129 19.31 -11.53 16.57
C GLN A 129 19.32 -12.95 17.15
N LYS A 130 20.40 -13.33 17.85
CA LYS A 130 20.62 -14.70 18.31
C LYS A 130 19.68 -15.15 19.43
N TYR A 131 19.44 -14.29 20.42
CA TYR A 131 18.69 -14.66 21.63
C TYR A 131 17.21 -14.29 21.56
N SER A 132 16.84 -13.23 20.83
CA SER A 132 15.46 -12.75 20.74
C SER A 132 14.81 -12.99 19.38
N ARG A 133 15.57 -13.41 18.36
CA ARG A 133 15.12 -13.55 16.96
C ARG A 133 14.47 -12.27 16.41
N LEU A 134 15.07 -11.13 16.72
CA LEU A 134 14.55 -9.82 16.30
C LEU A 134 14.59 -9.64 14.77
N ASP A 135 15.39 -10.44 14.06
CA ASP A 135 15.46 -10.52 12.61
C ASP A 135 14.36 -11.41 12.00
N GLN A 136 13.38 -11.85 12.78
CA GLN A 136 12.18 -12.45 12.22
C GLN A 136 11.19 -11.35 11.82
N SER A 137 10.86 -11.28 10.53
CA SER A 137 9.76 -10.44 10.02
C SER A 137 8.40 -11.07 10.33
N LEU A 138 7.35 -10.23 10.32
CA LEU A 138 5.96 -10.70 10.41
C LEU A 138 5.65 -11.69 9.29
N PHE A 139 6.13 -11.40 8.07
CA PHE A 139 5.95 -12.25 6.90
C PHE A 139 6.52 -13.65 7.14
N SER A 140 7.81 -13.76 7.49
CA SER A 140 8.46 -15.05 7.74
C SER A 140 7.82 -15.79 8.92
N ARG A 141 7.31 -15.07 9.93
CA ARG A 141 6.55 -15.67 11.03
C ARG A 141 5.23 -16.27 10.57
N LEU A 142 4.46 -15.58 9.73
CA LEU A 142 3.18 -16.08 9.20
C LEU A 142 3.39 -17.32 8.32
N VAL A 143 4.42 -17.31 7.46
CA VAL A 143 4.79 -18.49 6.66
C VAL A 143 5.12 -19.68 7.57
N ARG A 144 5.94 -19.48 8.62
CA ARG A 144 6.27 -20.54 9.59
C ARG A 144 5.05 -21.07 10.34
N LEU A 145 4.04 -20.24 10.57
CA LEU A 145 2.78 -20.63 11.22
C LEU A 145 1.82 -21.37 10.27
N GLY A 146 2.19 -21.57 9.00
CA GLY A 146 1.37 -22.31 8.04
C GLY A 146 0.24 -21.48 7.44
N VAL A 147 0.35 -20.14 7.45
CA VAL A 147 -0.59 -19.30 6.70
C VAL A 147 -0.46 -19.63 5.21
N PRO A 148 -1.57 -19.85 4.48
CA PRO A 148 -1.51 -20.15 3.05
C PRO A 148 -0.78 -19.05 2.28
N THR A 149 0.15 -19.45 1.42
CA THR A 149 0.93 -18.56 0.57
C THR A 149 0.73 -18.88 -0.90
N THR A 150 0.83 -17.86 -1.74
CA THR A 150 0.95 -18.01 -3.19
C THR A 150 2.40 -17.83 -3.57
N THR A 151 3.07 -18.92 -3.93
CA THR A 151 4.46 -18.88 -4.43
C THR A 151 4.45 -18.64 -5.93
N LEU A 152 5.12 -17.58 -6.39
CA LEU A 152 5.33 -17.33 -7.82
C LEU A 152 6.43 -18.29 -8.33
N ASP A 153 6.18 -18.97 -9.44
CA ASP A 153 6.96 -20.12 -9.91
C ASP A 153 7.77 -19.87 -11.19
N LEU A 154 7.66 -18.66 -11.76
CA LEU A 154 8.35 -18.24 -12.99
C LEU A 154 9.12 -16.94 -12.79
N GLN A 155 10.42 -16.96 -13.11
CA GLN A 155 11.29 -15.79 -13.08
C GLN A 155 11.57 -15.28 -14.50
N GLY A 156 11.61 -13.96 -14.68
CA GLY A 156 11.81 -13.32 -15.98
C GLY A 156 13.10 -12.50 -16.11
N ARG A 157 14.05 -12.62 -15.17
CA ARG A 157 15.23 -11.73 -15.08
C ARG A 157 16.54 -12.41 -15.45
N ALA A 158 16.82 -13.59 -14.90
CA ALA A 158 18.07 -14.31 -15.07
C ALA A 158 18.00 -15.34 -16.21
N ARG A 159 19.16 -15.71 -16.76
CA ARG A 159 19.28 -16.86 -17.68
C ARG A 159 18.84 -18.14 -16.96
N ALA A 160 18.23 -19.09 -17.67
CA ALA A 160 17.77 -20.36 -17.09
C ALA A 160 18.86 -21.07 -16.27
N GLN A 161 20.09 -21.16 -16.82
CA GLN A 161 21.25 -21.78 -16.16
C GLN A 161 21.65 -21.09 -14.84
N LEU A 162 21.38 -19.78 -14.69
CA LEU A 162 21.63 -19.07 -13.44
C LEU A 162 20.47 -19.25 -12.46
N ALA A 163 19.23 -19.31 -12.96
CA ALA A 163 18.05 -19.56 -12.14
C ALA A 163 18.09 -20.95 -11.47
N ASP A 164 18.67 -21.94 -12.15
CA ASP A 164 18.87 -23.29 -11.60
C ASP A 164 19.75 -23.30 -10.33
N LEU A 165 20.57 -22.27 -10.09
CA LEU A 165 21.40 -22.16 -8.88
C LEU A 165 20.61 -21.85 -7.61
N TYR A 166 19.37 -21.34 -7.73
CA TYR A 166 18.58 -20.87 -6.59
C TYR A 166 17.10 -21.28 -6.64
N ARG A 167 16.67 -22.09 -7.62
CA ARG A 167 15.28 -22.57 -7.74
C ARG A 167 14.96 -23.80 -6.87
N TRP A 168 16.00 -24.43 -6.31
CA TRP A 168 15.90 -25.69 -5.56
C TRP A 168 15.08 -25.59 -4.27
#